data_AF-A0A849E8K4-F1
#
_entry.id   AF-A0A849E8K4-F1
#
_cell.length_a   1.000
_cell.length_b   1.000
_cell.length_c   1.000
_cell.angle_alpha   90.00
_cell.angle_beta   90.00
_cell.angle_gamma   90.00
#
_symmetry.space_group_name_H-M   'P 1'
#
loop_
_entity.id
_entity.type
_entity.pdbx_description
1 polymer ?
#
loop_
_entity_poly.entity_id
_entity_poly.type
_entity_poly.pdbx_seq_one_letter_code
_entity_poly.pdbx_strand_id
1 'polypeptide(L)'
;VPFELGIIRNHYVGRTFIEPTQQIRALGVKLKHNANRAVIEGKRVMLVDDSIVRGTTSVKIVQMMFDAGAREVHMAIASPPITHPDFYGIDTPEQKALLAATHTVEEMSNYIGVNSLTFLSVDGIYRATGYEMRDAVRPQFTDHCFTGDYPTALTDYSDGGNPHQLSLLAEAG
;
A
#
# COMPACT_ATOMS: atom_id res chain seq x y z
N VAL A 1 22.36 -1.55 -12.42
CA VAL A 1 21.43 -2.69 -12.61
C VAL A 1 20.56 -2.37 -13.82
N PRO A 2 20.35 -3.28 -14.79
CA PRO A 2 19.52 -3.02 -15.97
C PRO A 2 18.03 -2.96 -15.60
N PHE A 3 17.29 -2.08 -16.27
CA PHE A 3 15.83 -2.04 -16.20
C PHE A 3 15.24 -2.98 -17.25
N GLU A 4 14.26 -3.79 -16.86
CA GLU A 4 13.60 -4.78 -17.71
C GLU A 4 12.10 -4.77 -17.48
N LEU A 5 11.31 -5.04 -18.52
CA LEU A 5 9.87 -5.25 -18.41
C LEU A 5 9.58 -6.68 -17.94
N GLY A 6 9.91 -6.96 -16.67
CA GLY A 6 9.70 -8.25 -16.04
C GLY A 6 8.23 -8.58 -15.78
N ILE A 7 7.39 -7.55 -15.63
CA ILE A 7 5.94 -7.69 -15.46
C ILE A 7 5.25 -6.92 -16.57
N ILE A 8 4.36 -7.61 -17.29
CA ILE A 8 3.52 -7.02 -18.33
C ILE A 8 2.10 -6.92 -17.78
N ARG A 9 1.57 -5.69 -17.75
CA ARG A 9 0.18 -5.44 -17.38
C ARG A 9 -0.75 -5.87 -18.51
N ASN A 10 -1.78 -6.64 -18.19
CA ASN A 10 -2.84 -6.92 -19.12
C ASN A 10 -3.76 -5.69 -19.26
N HIS A 11 -3.91 -5.18 -20.48
CA HIS A 11 -4.74 -4.02 -20.77
C HIS A 11 -6.24 -4.36 -20.93
N TYR A 12 -6.60 -5.65 -21.04
CA TYR A 12 -7.96 -6.11 -21.35
C TYR A 12 -8.67 -6.75 -20.14
N VAL A 13 -8.31 -6.35 -18.92
CA VAL A 13 -8.91 -6.91 -17.71
C VAL A 13 -10.31 -6.32 -17.53
N GLY A 14 -11.33 -7.12 -17.85
CA GLY A 14 -12.74 -6.81 -17.57
C GLY A 14 -13.10 -6.97 -16.09
N ARG A 15 -14.31 -6.53 -15.73
CA ARG A 15 -14.90 -6.80 -14.41
C ARG A 15 -15.18 -8.30 -14.31
N THR A 16 -14.63 -9.00 -13.33
CA THR A 16 -15.02 -10.39 -13.04
C THR A 16 -16.48 -10.38 -12.58
N PHE A 17 -17.37 -11.04 -13.33
CA PHE A 17 -18.75 -11.30 -12.89
C PHE A 17 -18.75 -12.27 -11.69
N ILE A 18 -19.91 -12.46 -11.05
CA ILE A 18 -20.07 -13.32 -9.87
C ILE A 18 -19.50 -14.70 -10.17
N GLU A 19 -18.32 -14.98 -9.62
CA GLU A 19 -17.60 -16.22 -9.83
C GLU A 19 -17.93 -17.19 -8.68
N PRO A 20 -18.48 -18.38 -8.96
CA PRO A 20 -19.13 -19.24 -7.96
C PRO A 20 -18.16 -19.94 -6.99
N THR A 21 -16.84 -19.86 -7.18
CA THR A 21 -15.86 -20.58 -6.35
C THR A 21 -14.64 -19.74 -5.95
N GLN A 22 -14.27 -19.80 -4.66
CA GLN A 22 -13.11 -19.07 -4.08
C GLN A 22 -11.78 -19.36 -4.80
N GLN A 23 -11.61 -20.56 -5.37
CA GLN A 23 -10.39 -20.98 -6.07
C GLN A 23 -10.07 -20.09 -7.28
N ILE A 24 -11.08 -19.49 -7.94
CA ILE A 24 -10.85 -18.66 -9.14
C ILE A 24 -10.50 -17.19 -8.76
N ARG A 25 -10.85 -16.73 -7.55
CA ARG A 25 -10.44 -15.39 -7.07
C ARG A 25 -8.92 -15.26 -6.87
N ALA A 26 -8.21 -16.37 -6.62
CA ALA A 26 -6.75 -16.37 -6.52
C ALA A 26 -6.05 -16.12 -7.87
N LEU A 27 -6.71 -16.44 -9.00
CA LEU A 27 -6.22 -16.19 -10.37
C LEU A 27 -6.28 -14.71 -10.79
N GLY A 28 -6.95 -13.84 -10.02
CA GLY A 28 -7.18 -12.44 -10.37
C GLY A 28 -5.91 -11.60 -10.62
N VAL A 29 -4.77 -11.96 -10.00
CA VAL A 29 -3.50 -11.27 -10.27
C VAL A 29 -2.84 -11.77 -11.56
N LYS A 30 -2.89 -13.08 -11.87
CA LYS A 30 -2.43 -13.63 -13.16
C LYS A 30 -3.24 -13.07 -14.34
N LEU A 31 -4.52 -12.76 -14.11
CA LEU A 31 -5.34 -12.07 -15.11
C LEU A 31 -4.85 -10.64 -15.39
N LYS A 32 -4.30 -9.95 -14.37
CA LYS A 32 -3.86 -8.54 -14.45
C LYS A 32 -2.38 -8.36 -14.80
N HIS A 33 -1.53 -9.28 -14.39
CA HIS A 33 -0.07 -9.17 -14.49
C HIS A 33 0.49 -10.51 -14.97
N ASN A 34 1.37 -10.45 -15.96
CA ASN A 34 2.08 -11.60 -16.49
C ASN A 34 3.59 -11.42 -16.32
N ALA A 35 4.26 -12.43 -15.77
CA ALA A 35 5.70 -12.45 -15.65
C ALA A 35 6.36 -12.82 -16.98
N ASN A 36 7.35 -12.05 -17.39
CA ASN A 36 8.21 -12.39 -18.53
C ASN A 36 9.35 -13.29 -18.05
N ARG A 37 9.14 -14.60 -18.12
CA ARG A 37 10.10 -15.62 -17.65
C ARG A 37 11.50 -15.44 -18.25
N ALA A 38 11.60 -15.09 -19.53
CA ALA A 38 12.88 -14.94 -20.23
C ALA A 38 13.80 -13.88 -19.60
N VAL A 39 13.23 -12.86 -18.95
CA VAL A 39 14.02 -11.83 -18.26
C VAL A 39 14.18 -12.08 -16.76
N ILE A 40 13.42 -13.00 -16.16
CA ILE A 40 13.40 -13.27 -14.71
C ILE A 40 14.22 -14.51 -14.32
N GLU A 41 14.18 -15.57 -15.12
CA GLU A 41 14.68 -16.90 -14.75
C GLU A 41 16.17 -16.87 -14.35
N GLY A 42 16.46 -17.43 -13.18
CA GLY A 42 17.79 -17.53 -12.59
C GLY A 42 18.36 -16.21 -12.02
N LYS A 43 17.63 -15.10 -12.09
CA LYS A 43 18.13 -13.77 -11.68
C LYS A 43 17.73 -13.40 -10.25
N ARG A 44 18.47 -12.46 -9.67
CA ARG A 44 18.04 -11.68 -8.52
C ARG A 44 17.28 -10.46 -9.02
N VAL A 45 16.04 -10.29 -8.60
CA VAL A 45 15.12 -9.28 -9.12
C VAL A 45 14.88 -8.22 -8.04
N MET A 46 14.90 -6.94 -8.44
CA MET A 46 14.41 -5.84 -7.62
C MET A 46 13.10 -5.34 -8.23
N LEU A 47 12.01 -5.56 -7.50
CA LEU A 47 10.70 -5.02 -7.81
C LEU A 47 10.59 -3.60 -7.23
N VAL A 48 10.04 -2.69 -8.02
CA VAL A 48 9.69 -1.34 -7.57
C VAL A 48 8.18 -1.20 -7.68
N ASP A 49 7.54 -0.83 -6.58
CA ASP A 49 6.09 -0.59 -6.51
C ASP A 49 5.82 0.80 -5.92
N ASP A 50 4.64 1.34 -6.18
CA ASP A 50 4.29 2.69 -5.70
C ASP A 50 4.13 2.73 -4.17
N SER A 51 3.43 1.75 -3.61
CA SER A 51 2.96 1.75 -2.24
C SER A 51 2.60 0.34 -1.76
N ILE A 52 2.54 0.15 -0.44
CA ILE A 52 1.95 -1.05 0.18
C ILE A 52 0.88 -0.62 1.16
N VAL A 53 -0.37 -0.95 0.86
CA VAL A 53 -1.52 -0.70 1.75
C VAL A 53 -1.83 -1.95 2.59
N ARG A 54 -2.39 -2.99 1.96
CA ARG A 54 -2.75 -4.26 2.62
C ARG A 54 -1.77 -5.41 2.35
N GLY A 55 -0.80 -5.22 1.46
CA GLY A 55 0.21 -6.22 1.08
C GLY A 55 -0.27 -7.44 0.27
N THR A 56 -1.57 -7.73 0.22
CA THR A 56 -2.11 -8.94 -0.45
C THR A 56 -1.78 -9.02 -1.96
N THR A 57 -1.67 -7.87 -2.64
CA THR A 57 -1.23 -7.83 -4.04
C THR A 57 0.27 -8.12 -4.15
N SER A 58 1.09 -7.53 -3.28
CA SER A 58 2.54 -7.71 -3.23
C SER A 58 2.91 -9.19 -3.04
N VAL A 59 2.23 -9.89 -2.12
CA VAL A 59 2.39 -11.36 -1.91
C VAL A 59 2.23 -12.13 -3.23
N LYS A 60 1.17 -11.81 -3.99
CA LYS A 60 0.87 -12.50 -5.25
C LYS A 60 1.88 -12.16 -6.34
N ILE A 61 2.37 -10.92 -6.40
CA ILE A 61 3.41 -10.50 -7.34
C ILE A 61 4.72 -11.21 -7.05
N VAL A 62 5.11 -11.27 -5.78
CA VAL A 62 6.37 -11.91 -5.36
C VAL A 62 6.32 -13.42 -5.63
N GLN A 63 5.21 -14.08 -5.31
CA GLN A 63 5.01 -15.48 -5.68
C GLN A 63 5.13 -15.69 -7.20
N MET A 64 4.54 -14.82 -8.01
CA MET A 64 4.63 -14.89 -9.47
C MET A 64 6.07 -14.72 -9.98
N MET A 65 6.93 -13.93 -9.30
CA MET A 65 8.35 -13.83 -9.65
C MET A 65 9.12 -15.12 -9.35
N PHE A 66 8.87 -15.74 -8.20
CA PHE A 66 9.48 -17.03 -7.86
C PHE A 66 8.98 -18.15 -8.79
N ASP A 67 7.69 -18.17 -9.12
CA ASP A 67 7.11 -19.11 -10.10
C ASP A 67 7.75 -18.96 -11.49
N ALA A 68 8.19 -17.74 -11.84
CA ALA A 68 8.92 -17.44 -13.07
C ALA A 68 10.43 -17.75 -12.99
N GLY A 69 10.91 -18.29 -11.87
CA GLY A 69 12.27 -18.77 -11.69
C GLY A 69 13.25 -17.74 -11.11
N ALA A 70 12.78 -16.66 -10.47
CA ALA A 70 13.67 -15.74 -9.76
C ALA A 70 14.43 -16.46 -8.62
N ARG A 71 15.72 -16.16 -8.45
CA ARG A 71 16.55 -16.69 -7.35
C ARG A 71 16.31 -15.94 -6.04
N GLU A 72 16.23 -14.62 -6.13
CA GLU A 72 15.94 -13.71 -5.02
C GLU A 72 15.00 -12.63 -5.53
N VAL A 73 14.09 -12.17 -4.67
CA VAL A 73 13.16 -11.08 -4.94
C VAL A 73 13.31 -10.04 -3.84
N HIS A 74 13.79 -8.86 -4.20
CA HIS A 74 13.89 -7.69 -3.34
C HIS A 74 12.81 -6.69 -3.75
N MET A 75 12.25 -5.93 -2.82
CA MET A 75 11.20 -4.95 -3.10
C MET A 75 11.57 -3.58 -2.55
N ALA A 76 11.42 -2.55 -3.39
CA ALA A 76 11.62 -1.16 -3.04
C ALA A 76 10.32 -0.38 -3.30
N ILE A 77 9.83 0.30 -2.28
CA ILE A 77 8.55 1.02 -2.33
C ILE A 77 8.81 2.51 -2.49
N ALA A 78 8.19 3.11 -3.50
CA ALA A 78 8.37 4.51 -3.85
C ALA A 78 7.62 5.49 -2.93
N SER A 79 6.99 4.99 -1.87
CA SER A 79 6.38 5.78 -0.80
C SER A 79 6.97 5.40 0.57
N PRO A 80 6.85 6.29 1.57
CA PRO A 80 6.96 5.88 2.97
C PRO A 80 5.88 4.86 3.35
N PRO A 81 6.07 4.13 4.46
CA PRO A 81 5.08 3.19 4.95
C PRO A 81 3.75 3.91 5.27
N ILE A 82 2.64 3.42 4.73
CA ILE A 82 1.31 3.98 4.98
C ILE A 82 0.78 3.42 6.30
N THR A 83 0.81 4.24 7.34
CA THR A 83 0.51 3.85 8.73
C THR A 83 -0.80 4.46 9.24
N HIS A 84 -1.36 5.44 8.53
CA HIS A 84 -2.58 6.14 8.90
C HIS A 84 -3.55 6.22 7.72
N PRO A 85 -4.87 6.19 7.98
CA PRO A 85 -5.88 6.42 6.96
C PRO A 85 -5.86 7.87 6.47
N ASP A 86 -6.43 8.10 5.29
CA ASP A 86 -6.71 9.42 4.75
C ASP A 86 -8.17 9.81 5.04
N PHE A 87 -8.36 11.04 5.50
CA PHE A 87 -9.68 11.64 5.76
C PHE A 87 -9.96 12.85 4.87
N TYR A 88 -9.18 13.04 3.80
CA TYR A 88 -9.26 14.19 2.91
C TYR A 88 -9.65 13.83 1.46
N GLY A 89 -10.04 12.58 1.21
CA GLY A 89 -10.72 12.15 -0.02
C GLY A 89 -10.11 10.95 -0.71
N ILE A 90 -9.03 10.37 -0.20
CA ILE A 90 -8.45 9.12 -0.69
C ILE A 90 -9.07 7.94 0.06
N ASP A 91 -9.65 7.00 -0.70
CA ASP A 91 -10.20 5.76 -0.12
C ASP A 91 -9.06 4.90 0.44
N THR A 92 -8.95 4.89 1.76
CA THR A 92 -7.97 4.10 2.51
C THR A 92 -8.71 3.23 3.52
N PRO A 93 -8.19 2.03 3.81
CA PRO A 93 -8.81 1.17 4.82
C PRO A 93 -8.57 1.71 6.23
N GLU A 94 -9.34 1.20 7.19
CA GLU A 94 -9.09 1.45 8.62
C GLU A 94 -7.64 1.13 8.99
N GLN A 95 -7.10 1.87 9.98
CA GLN A 95 -5.70 1.78 10.38
C GLN A 95 -5.24 0.34 10.69
N LYS A 96 -6.05 -0.45 11.39
CA LYS A 96 -5.75 -1.85 11.72
C LYS A 96 -5.62 -2.77 10.50
N ALA A 97 -6.13 -2.36 9.35
CA ALA A 97 -6.04 -3.09 8.09
C ALA A 97 -4.90 -2.60 7.19
N LEU A 98 -4.16 -1.57 7.61
CA LEU A 98 -2.91 -1.15 6.98
C LEU A 98 -1.78 -2.06 7.48
N LEU A 99 -1.03 -2.64 6.54
CA LEU A 99 0.03 -3.59 6.88
C LEU A 99 1.13 -2.90 7.69
N ALA A 100 1.56 -1.71 7.25
CA ALA A 100 2.62 -0.96 7.92
C ALA A 100 2.20 -0.34 9.27
N ALA A 101 0.90 -0.24 9.56
CA ALA A 101 0.42 0.22 10.86
C ALA A 101 0.50 -0.88 11.94
N THR A 102 0.58 -2.14 11.53
CA THR A 102 0.48 -3.31 12.42
C THR A 102 1.73 -4.18 12.42
N HIS A 103 2.63 -3.99 11.47
CA HIS A 103 3.84 -4.81 11.27
C HIS A 103 5.07 -3.92 11.10
N THR A 104 6.19 -4.36 11.67
CA THR A 104 7.52 -3.83 11.38
C THR A 104 7.95 -4.17 9.95
N VAL A 105 8.97 -3.49 9.42
CA VAL A 105 9.49 -3.77 8.05
C VAL A 105 9.97 -5.23 7.90
N GLU A 106 10.52 -5.82 8.95
CA GLU A 106 10.93 -7.23 8.96
C GLU A 106 9.71 -8.16 8.87
N GLU A 107 8.69 -7.93 9.70
CA GLU A 107 7.45 -8.69 9.66
C GLU A 107 6.72 -8.52 8.32
N MET A 108 6.74 -7.32 7.74
CA MET A 108 6.22 -7.06 6.39
C MET A 108 7.00 -7.84 5.32
N SER A 109 8.33 -7.90 5.42
CA SER A 109 9.18 -8.67 4.50
C SER A 109 8.80 -10.16 4.53
N ASN A 110 8.63 -10.69 5.75
CA ASN A 110 8.21 -12.07 5.97
C ASN A 110 6.79 -12.34 5.47
N TYR A 111 5.85 -11.44 5.73
CA TYR A 111 4.46 -11.53 5.26
C TYR A 111 4.38 -11.56 3.74
N ILE A 112 5.15 -10.70 3.07
CA ILE A 112 5.15 -10.58 1.59
C ILE A 112 5.95 -11.72 0.94
N GLY A 113 6.96 -12.25 1.64
CA GLY A 113 7.84 -13.31 1.16
C GLY A 113 9.03 -12.80 0.33
N VAL A 114 9.52 -11.59 0.59
CA VAL A 114 10.69 -11.01 -0.10
C VAL A 114 11.99 -11.23 0.66
N ASN A 115 13.11 -11.26 -0.06
CA ASN A 115 14.44 -11.34 0.55
C ASN A 115 14.84 -10.03 1.24
N SER A 116 14.36 -8.88 0.76
CA SER A 116 14.48 -7.60 1.47
C SER A 116 13.38 -6.65 1.04
N LEU A 117 12.91 -5.82 1.98
CA LEU A 117 11.96 -4.75 1.74
C LEU A 117 12.57 -3.41 2.15
N THR A 118 12.41 -2.40 1.31
CA THR A 118 12.80 -1.02 1.65
C THR A 118 11.72 -0.05 1.23
N PHE A 119 11.61 1.04 1.98
CA PHE A 119 10.65 2.13 1.74
C PHE A 119 11.41 3.43 1.54
N LEU A 120 10.87 4.30 0.71
CA LEU A 120 11.31 5.69 0.65
C LEU A 120 11.06 6.34 2.02
N SER A 121 12.00 7.12 2.55
CA SER A 121 11.75 7.86 3.80
C SER A 121 10.83 9.05 3.56
N VAL A 122 10.20 9.58 4.62
CA VAL A 122 9.41 10.83 4.52
C VAL A 122 10.29 11.95 3.96
N ASP A 123 11.46 12.21 4.53
CA ASP A 123 12.37 13.22 3.95
C ASP A 123 12.81 12.88 2.51
N GLY A 124 12.84 11.60 2.14
CA GLY A 124 13.09 11.15 0.79
C GLY A 124 12.06 11.66 -0.22
N ILE A 125 10.77 11.63 0.15
CA ILE A 125 9.70 12.15 -0.72
C ILE A 125 9.73 13.68 -0.83
N TYR A 126 10.10 14.38 0.26
CA TYR A 126 10.31 15.83 0.23
C TYR A 126 11.47 16.23 -0.68
N ARG A 127 12.59 15.49 -0.61
CA ARG A 127 13.71 15.66 -1.56
C ARG A 127 13.32 15.41 -3.00
N ALA A 128 12.53 14.38 -3.26
CA ALA A 128 12.05 14.06 -4.60
C ALA A 128 11.13 15.15 -5.19
N THR A 129 10.46 15.94 -4.34
CA THR A 129 9.54 17.02 -4.72
C THR A 129 10.18 18.42 -4.68
N GLY A 130 11.49 18.52 -4.42
CA GLY A 130 12.25 19.77 -4.52
C GLY A 130 12.52 20.49 -3.19
N TYR A 131 12.23 19.87 -2.05
CA TYR A 131 12.55 20.41 -0.72
C TYR A 131 13.77 19.72 -0.12
N GLU A 132 14.50 20.35 0.79
CA GLU A 132 15.66 19.71 1.44
C GLU A 132 15.22 18.61 2.43
N MET A 133 14.18 18.90 3.21
CA MET A 133 13.59 18.01 4.21
C MET A 133 12.17 18.47 4.58
N ARG A 134 11.43 17.66 5.34
CA ARG A 134 10.13 18.04 5.89
C ARG A 134 10.28 19.12 6.98
N ASP A 135 9.44 20.16 6.96
CA ASP A 135 9.26 21.04 8.12
C ASP A 135 8.30 20.37 9.12
N ALA A 136 8.79 20.04 10.32
CA ALA A 136 8.00 19.34 11.34
C ALA A 136 6.91 20.20 11.99
N VAL A 137 7.01 21.53 11.92
CA VAL A 137 6.03 22.46 12.51
C VAL A 137 5.02 22.90 11.46
N ARG A 138 5.48 23.07 10.22
CA ARG A 138 4.66 23.52 9.09
C ARG A 138 4.94 22.66 7.85
N PRO A 139 4.48 21.39 7.83
CA PRO A 139 4.71 20.50 6.70
C PRO A 139 4.21 21.13 5.39
N GLN A 140 5.04 21.05 4.35
CA GLN A 140 4.76 21.67 3.05
C GLN A 140 3.68 20.89 2.27
N PHE A 141 3.50 19.62 2.61
CA PHE A 141 2.49 18.74 2.03
C PHE A 141 1.66 18.06 3.12
N THR A 142 0.47 17.58 2.73
CA THR A 142 -0.30 16.66 3.57
C THR A 142 0.35 15.29 3.54
N ASP A 143 1.02 14.90 4.63
CA ASP A 143 1.74 13.62 4.74
C ASP A 143 1.29 12.74 5.92
N HIS A 144 0.12 13.07 6.48
CA HIS A 144 -0.53 12.38 7.59
C HIS A 144 -0.61 10.85 7.38
N CYS A 145 -0.80 10.35 6.16
CA CYS A 145 -0.80 8.91 5.87
C CYS A 145 0.48 8.20 6.32
N PHE A 146 1.60 8.91 6.39
CA PHE A 146 2.91 8.40 6.79
C PHE A 146 3.29 8.82 8.22
N THR A 147 2.89 10.02 8.62
CA THR A 147 3.35 10.69 9.86
C THR A 147 2.33 10.66 11.00
N GLY A 148 1.04 10.59 10.68
CA GLY A 148 -0.07 10.83 11.61
C GLY A 148 -0.35 12.30 11.89
N ASP A 149 0.41 13.23 11.29
CA ASP A 149 0.25 14.67 11.49
C ASP A 149 -0.86 15.22 10.59
N TYR A 150 -2.11 15.09 11.03
CA TYR A 150 -3.27 15.63 10.30
C TYR A 150 -3.28 17.18 10.35
N PRO A 151 -3.41 17.86 9.20
CA PRO A 151 -3.53 19.32 9.14
C PRO A 151 -4.72 19.91 9.91
N THR A 152 -5.76 19.10 10.15
CA THR A 152 -6.96 19.49 10.91
C THR A 152 -7.20 18.52 12.05
N ALA A 153 -7.73 19.03 13.16
CA ALA A 153 -8.18 18.16 14.25
C ALA A 153 -9.30 17.23 13.77
N LEU A 154 -9.15 15.94 14.02
CA LEU A 154 -10.13 14.91 13.66
C LEU A 154 -11.14 14.75 14.79
N THR A 155 -12.04 15.73 14.94
CA THR A 155 -12.94 15.84 16.11
C THR A 155 -13.80 14.59 16.33
N ASP A 156 -14.20 13.92 15.26
CA ASP A 156 -14.99 12.69 15.27
C ASP A 156 -14.17 11.42 15.57
N TYR A 157 -12.85 11.48 15.42
CA TYR A 157 -11.93 10.38 15.70
C TYR A 157 -11.24 10.50 17.07
N SER A 158 -10.91 11.72 17.48
CA SER A 158 -10.23 12.01 18.75
C SER A 158 -11.17 12.00 19.95
N ASP A 159 -12.43 12.40 19.76
CA ASP A 159 -13.43 12.34 20.81
C ASP A 159 -14.07 10.95 20.79
N GLY A 160 -13.58 10.04 21.64
CA GLY A 160 -14.33 8.83 22.04
C GLY A 160 -15.65 9.16 22.79
N GLY A 161 -16.13 10.39 22.67
CA GLY A 161 -17.34 10.92 23.27
C GLY A 161 -18.54 10.51 22.43
N ASN A 162 -19.43 9.75 23.08
CA ASN A 162 -20.78 9.47 22.66
C ASN A 162 -21.35 10.67 21.87
N PRO A 163 -21.64 10.55 20.56
CA PRO A 163 -22.18 11.68 19.81
C PRO A 163 -23.42 12.13 20.56
N HIS A 164 -23.42 13.39 21.02
CA HIS A 164 -24.58 13.95 21.69
C HIS A 164 -25.75 13.82 20.71
N GLN A 165 -26.57 12.78 20.91
CA GLN A 165 -27.78 12.57 20.15
C GLN A 165 -28.64 13.78 20.45
N LEU A 166 -28.66 14.74 19.51
CA LEU A 166 -29.53 15.88 19.57
C LEU A 166 -30.95 15.31 19.59
N SER A 167 -31.54 15.32 20.78
CA SER A 167 -32.93 14.92 21.03
C SER A 167 -33.84 15.86 20.24
N LEU A 168 -34.17 15.47 19.02
CA LEU A 168 -35.16 16.12 18.15
C LEU A 168 -36.61 15.77 18.54
N LEU A 169 -36.84 15.31 19.77
CA LEU A 169 -38.16 14.90 20.27
C LEU A 169 -38.51 15.53 21.62
N ALA A 170 -38.23 16.82 21.77
CA ALA A 170 -38.83 17.63 22.82
C ALA A 170 -39.51 18.84 22.17
N GLU A 171 -40.70 18.61 21.60
CA GLU A 171 -41.85 19.53 21.62
C GLU A 171 -42.97 19.01 20.72
N ALA A 172 -43.88 18.25 21.33
CA ALA A 172 -45.29 18.12 20.95
C ALA A 172 -46.01 17.43 22.11
N GLY A 173 -46.08 18.14 23.24
CA GLY A 173 -47.02 17.87 24.32
C GLY A 173 -48.27 18.72 24.12
#